data_AF-A0A3S2U2V4-F1
#
_entry.id   AF-A0A3S2U2V4-F1
#
_cell.length_a   1.000
_cell.length_b   1.000
_cell.length_c   1.000
_cell.angle_alpha   90.00
_cell.angle_beta   90.00
_cell.angle_gamma   90.00
#
_symmetry.space_group_name_H-M   'P 1'
#
loop_
_entity.id
_entity.type
_entity.pdbx_description
1 polymer ?
#
loop_
_entity_poly.entity_id
_entity_poly.type
_entity_poly.pdbx_seq_one_letter_code
_entity_poly.pdbx_strand_id
1 'polypeptide(L)'
;MKKNFSILFTLLFLQTWSQENKSLEYQKKTFDEANEYLKKLEYSSAAGAFQYVNELNPKNEIGKIALKKSDSLRPIARQKLKESLIGKWKLAETGSNWGMEKTQDTLIEKILIIDENKFHFYEKNVKTKEIKLVKSEKMNFSKGINENFYSYEFVFSDNQIWYFSVNPKTNKLRQVNTGEDKEIGRSEIVCGNLELYYTRILY
;
A
#
# COMPACT_ATOMS: atom_id res chain seq x y z
N MET A 1 59.91 -6.59 4.02
CA MET A 1 58.62 -6.40 4.74
C MET A 1 58.04 -4.97 4.63
N LYS A 2 58.85 -3.90 4.47
CA LYS A 2 58.33 -2.52 4.33
C LYS A 2 57.57 -2.23 3.01
N LYS A 3 57.83 -2.97 1.93
CA LYS A 3 57.21 -2.74 0.60
C LYS A 3 55.77 -3.29 0.49
N ASN A 4 55.44 -4.30 1.31
CA ASN A 4 54.11 -4.94 1.28
C ASN A 4 53.08 -4.16 2.12
N PHE A 5 53.53 -3.40 3.12
CA PHE A 5 52.67 -2.53 3.91
C PHE A 5 52.10 -1.37 3.09
N SER A 6 52.87 -0.86 2.12
CA SER A 6 52.42 0.23 1.26
C SER A 6 51.28 -0.19 0.33
N ILE A 7 51.28 -1.45 -0.16
CA ILE A 7 50.23 -1.99 -1.03
C ILE A 7 48.93 -2.24 -0.24
N LEU A 8 49.05 -2.68 1.01
CA LEU A 8 47.90 -2.87 1.91
C LEU A 8 47.23 -1.54 2.26
N PHE A 9 48.01 -0.47 2.41
CA PHE A 9 47.50 0.88 2.67
C PHE A 9 46.75 1.44 1.45
N THR A 10 47.23 1.22 0.22
CA THR A 10 46.54 1.69 -1.00
C THR A 10 45.20 1.01 -1.25
N LEU A 11 45.06 -0.27 -0.88
CA LEU A 11 43.80 -1.02 -1.05
C LEU A 11 42.69 -0.57 -0.10
N LEU A 12 43.02 -0.03 1.08
CA LEU A 12 42.04 0.45 2.05
C LEU A 12 41.37 1.78 1.64
N PHE A 13 42.04 2.62 0.83
CA PHE A 13 41.45 3.88 0.33
C PHE A 13 40.60 3.72 -0.92
N LEU A 14 40.67 2.58 -1.62
CA LEU A 14 39.88 2.33 -2.82
C LEU A 14 38.44 1.85 -2.52
N GLN A 15 38.14 1.52 -1.26
CA GLN A 15 36.81 1.00 -0.88
C GLN A 15 35.78 2.07 -0.49
N THR A 16 36.15 3.35 -0.43
CA THR A 16 35.23 4.40 0.09
C THR A 16 34.37 5.10 -0.98
N TRP A 17 34.47 4.73 -2.26
CA TRP A 17 33.79 5.46 -3.36
C TRP A 17 32.63 4.70 -4.02
N SER A 18 32.24 3.53 -3.50
CA SER A 18 31.22 2.68 -4.13
C SER A 18 29.81 2.80 -3.51
N GLN A 19 29.60 3.58 -2.44
CA GLN A 19 28.35 3.49 -1.66
C GLN A 19 27.50 4.77 -1.60
N GLU A 20 27.95 5.92 -2.10
CA GLU A 20 27.20 7.19 -1.91
C GLU A 20 26.32 7.67 -3.07
N ASN A 21 26.35 7.02 -4.23
CA ASN A 21 25.39 7.32 -5.30
C ASN A 21 24.78 6.02 -5.82
N LYS A 22 23.56 5.69 -5.38
CA LYS A 22 22.63 4.96 -6.25
C LYS A 22 22.70 5.67 -7.60
N SER A 23 23.20 4.99 -8.64
CA SER A 23 23.76 5.69 -9.80
C SER A 23 22.75 6.68 -10.38
N LEU A 24 23.21 7.89 -10.74
CA LEU A 24 22.36 8.90 -11.36
C LEU A 24 21.60 8.33 -12.58
N GLU A 25 22.22 7.38 -13.27
CA GLU A 25 21.63 6.59 -14.34
C GLU A 25 20.42 5.77 -13.88
N TYR A 26 20.52 5.06 -12.74
CA TYR A 26 19.40 4.31 -12.17
C TYR A 26 18.26 5.25 -11.79
N GLN A 27 18.55 6.39 -11.16
CA GLN A 27 17.53 7.38 -10.82
C GLN A 27 16.81 7.92 -12.07
N LYS A 28 17.55 8.21 -13.16
CA LYS A 28 16.96 8.62 -14.45
C LYS A 28 16.06 7.54 -15.03
N LYS A 29 16.53 6.28 -15.06
CA LYS A 29 15.76 5.14 -15.57
C LYS A 29 14.43 4.98 -14.81
N THR A 30 14.46 5.05 -13.48
CA THR A 30 13.25 4.97 -12.66
C THR A 30 12.34 6.19 -12.86
N PHE A 31 12.90 7.38 -13.10
CA PHE A 31 12.11 8.56 -13.43
C PHE A 31 11.37 8.40 -14.76
N ASP A 32 12.02 7.83 -15.78
CA ASP A 32 11.40 7.55 -17.07
C ASP A 32 10.30 6.49 -16.93
N GLU A 33 10.53 5.44 -16.15
CA GLU A 33 9.50 4.44 -15.81
C GLU A 33 8.28 5.06 -15.11
N ALA A 34 8.49 5.99 -14.17
CA ALA A 34 7.42 6.73 -13.52
C ALA A 34 6.59 7.57 -14.53
N ASN A 35 7.24 8.15 -15.55
CA ASN A 35 6.54 8.83 -16.63
C ASN A 35 5.75 7.87 -17.53
N GLU A 36 6.24 6.65 -17.76
CA GLU A 36 5.49 5.63 -18.50
C GLU A 36 4.22 5.19 -17.75
N TYR A 37 4.29 5.00 -16.43
CA TYR A 37 3.08 4.78 -15.62
C TYR A 37 2.09 5.92 -15.74
N LEU A 38 2.57 7.17 -15.71
CA LEU A 38 1.72 8.34 -15.86
C LEU A 38 1.04 8.39 -17.24
N LYS A 39 1.76 8.08 -18.33
CA LYS A 39 1.20 7.99 -19.69
C LYS A 39 0.09 6.93 -19.78
N LYS A 40 0.22 5.83 -19.05
CA LYS A 40 -0.78 4.76 -18.93
C LYS A 40 -1.92 5.07 -17.95
N LEU A 41 -1.93 6.26 -17.35
CA LEU A 41 -2.89 6.70 -16.33
C LEU A 41 -2.87 5.85 -15.04
N GLU A 42 -1.76 5.16 -14.77
CA GLU A 42 -1.51 4.36 -13.58
C GLU A 42 -1.05 5.25 -12.42
N TYR A 43 -1.93 6.13 -11.96
CA TYR A 43 -1.55 7.22 -11.04
C TYR A 43 -0.92 6.75 -9.73
N SER A 44 -1.39 5.64 -9.15
CA SER A 44 -0.80 5.08 -7.92
C SER A 44 0.63 4.62 -8.15
N SER A 45 0.87 3.87 -9.23
CA SER A 45 2.20 3.39 -9.64
C SER A 45 3.13 4.56 -9.93
N ALA A 46 2.65 5.55 -10.69
CA ALA A 46 3.41 6.75 -11.03
C ALA A 46 3.81 7.55 -9.78
N ALA A 47 2.86 7.81 -8.87
CA ALA A 47 3.14 8.56 -7.64
C ALA A 47 4.15 7.85 -6.74
N GLY A 48 4.03 6.52 -6.58
CA GLY A 48 4.99 5.72 -5.82
C GLY A 48 6.39 5.69 -6.47
N ALA A 49 6.46 5.51 -7.79
CA ALA A 49 7.72 5.52 -8.52
C ALA A 49 8.43 6.88 -8.45
N PHE A 50 7.70 7.99 -8.59
CA PHE A 50 8.27 9.32 -8.40
C PHE A 50 8.75 9.58 -6.97
N GLN A 51 8.03 9.07 -5.97
CA GLN A 51 8.46 9.16 -4.58
C GLN A 51 9.77 8.41 -4.36
N TYR A 52 9.86 7.19 -4.88
CA TYR A 52 11.09 6.40 -4.83
C TYR A 52 12.26 7.11 -5.53
N VAL A 53 12.01 7.75 -6.69
CA VAL A 53 13.04 8.56 -7.37
C VAL A 53 13.57 9.70 -6.49
N ASN A 54 12.70 10.38 -5.74
CA ASN A 54 13.12 11.39 -4.77
C ASN A 54 14.04 10.78 -3.70
N GLU A 55 13.69 9.60 -3.16
CA GLU A 55 14.46 8.93 -2.12
C GLU A 55 15.84 8.43 -2.59
N LEU A 56 16.00 8.14 -3.88
CA LEU A 56 17.29 7.76 -4.44
C LEU A 56 18.33 8.88 -4.32
N ASN A 57 17.94 10.13 -4.63
CA ASN A 57 18.77 11.32 -4.44
C ASN A 57 17.87 12.57 -4.36
N PRO A 58 17.49 13.02 -3.15
CA PRO A 58 16.50 14.09 -2.97
C PRO A 58 17.07 15.49 -3.24
N LYS A 59 18.41 15.63 -3.28
CA LYS A 59 19.09 16.93 -3.37
C LYS A 59 19.25 17.42 -4.81
N ASN A 60 19.24 16.52 -5.79
CA ASN A 60 19.38 16.90 -7.20
C ASN A 60 18.04 17.32 -7.82
N GLU A 61 18.10 17.90 -9.02
CA GLU A 61 16.89 18.43 -9.69
C GLU A 61 15.87 17.34 -10.04
N ILE A 62 16.32 16.15 -10.43
CA ILE A 62 15.43 15.01 -10.73
C ILE A 62 14.63 14.63 -9.48
N GLY A 63 15.30 14.48 -8.34
CA GLY A 63 14.66 14.13 -7.08
C GLY A 63 13.66 15.19 -6.62
N LYS A 64 13.99 16.48 -6.74
CA LYS A 64 13.06 17.58 -6.40
C LYS A 64 11.83 17.60 -7.31
N ILE A 65 12.01 17.38 -8.61
CA ILE A 65 10.90 17.32 -9.58
C ILE A 65 10.02 16.10 -9.31
N ALA A 66 10.63 14.96 -9.00
CA ALA A 66 9.93 13.73 -8.71
C ALA A 66 9.04 13.87 -7.47
N LEU A 67 9.54 14.48 -6.39
CA LEU A 67 8.72 14.75 -5.20
C LEU A 67 7.46 15.56 -5.53
N LYS A 68 7.62 16.67 -6.24
CA LYS A 68 6.48 17.51 -6.67
C LYS A 68 5.47 16.72 -7.51
N LYS A 69 5.95 15.88 -8.44
CA LYS A 69 5.10 15.01 -9.25
C LYS A 69 4.35 13.98 -8.39
N SER A 70 5.03 13.35 -7.43
CA SER A 70 4.40 12.41 -6.50
C SER A 70 3.30 13.09 -5.69
N ASP A 71 3.59 14.25 -5.09
CA ASP A 71 2.64 15.02 -4.28
C ASP A 71 1.41 15.44 -5.09
N SER A 72 1.60 15.86 -6.35
CA SER A 72 0.49 16.21 -7.25
C SER A 72 -0.39 15.01 -7.64
N LEU A 73 0.20 13.82 -7.79
CA LEU A 73 -0.54 12.63 -8.21
C LEU A 73 -1.24 11.92 -7.05
N ARG A 74 -0.73 12.06 -5.82
CA ARG A 74 -1.25 11.35 -4.64
C ARG A 74 -2.75 11.57 -4.39
N PRO A 75 -3.30 12.80 -4.43
CA PRO A 75 -4.74 13.01 -4.26
C PRO A 75 -5.57 12.33 -5.35
N ILE A 76 -5.10 12.35 -6.60
CA ILE A 76 -5.78 11.73 -7.75
C ILE A 76 -5.80 10.21 -7.58
N ALA A 77 -4.67 9.62 -7.22
CA ALA A 77 -4.55 8.18 -6.99
C ALA A 77 -5.43 7.73 -5.81
N ARG A 78 -5.44 8.49 -4.71
CA ARG A 78 -6.31 8.25 -3.54
C ARG A 78 -7.79 8.31 -3.90
N GLN A 79 -8.20 9.29 -4.72
CA GLN A 79 -9.58 9.41 -5.17
C GLN A 79 -10.00 8.23 -6.05
N LYS A 80 -9.16 7.85 -7.02
CA LYS A 80 -9.42 6.67 -7.86
C LYS A 80 -9.49 5.37 -7.06
N LEU A 81 -8.65 5.22 -6.05
CA LEU A 81 -8.70 4.06 -5.15
C LEU A 81 -10.07 4.02 -4.45
N LYS A 82 -10.52 5.12 -3.85
CA LYS A 82 -11.85 5.20 -3.20
C LYS A 82 -12.96 4.81 -4.16
N GLU A 83 -13.00 5.41 -5.35
CA GLU A 83 -13.99 5.10 -6.38
C GLU A 83 -14.01 3.62 -6.75
N SER A 84 -12.84 2.99 -6.87
CA SER A 84 -12.74 1.56 -7.19
C SER A 84 -13.29 0.64 -6.09
N LEU A 85 -13.29 1.09 -4.83
CA LEU A 85 -13.73 0.30 -3.67
C LEU A 85 -15.24 0.36 -3.45
N ILE A 86 -15.91 1.42 -3.92
CA ILE A 86 -17.35 1.63 -3.72
C ILE A 86 -18.14 0.42 -4.21
N GLY A 87 -19.00 -0.11 -3.34
CA GLY A 87 -19.83 -1.27 -3.66
C GLY A 87 -20.27 -2.07 -2.43
N LYS A 88 -20.97 -3.17 -2.70
CA LYS A 88 -21.37 -4.16 -1.70
C LYS A 88 -20.60 -5.45 -1.94
N TRP A 89 -20.03 -5.98 -0.87
CA TRP A 89 -19.03 -7.03 -0.91
C TRP A 89 -19.40 -8.10 0.13
N LYS A 90 -19.42 -9.37 -0.25
CA LYS A 90 -19.62 -10.50 0.67
C LYS A 90 -18.26 -11.12 0.97
N LEU A 91 -17.93 -11.33 2.25
CA LEU A 91 -16.71 -12.04 2.62
C LEU A 91 -16.78 -13.49 2.10
N ALA A 92 -15.73 -13.94 1.43
CA ALA A 92 -15.66 -15.26 0.81
C ALA A 92 -14.49 -16.09 1.34
N GLU A 93 -13.36 -15.45 1.69
CA GLU A 93 -12.16 -16.13 2.16
C GLU A 93 -11.50 -15.31 3.26
N THR A 94 -10.92 -15.99 4.25
CA THR A 94 -10.15 -15.39 5.35
C THR A 94 -8.89 -16.21 5.58
N GLY A 95 -7.80 -15.57 6.00
CA GLY A 95 -6.56 -16.27 6.25
C GLY A 95 -5.38 -15.32 6.35
N SER A 96 -4.25 -15.76 5.82
CA SER A 96 -3.03 -14.96 5.73
C SER A 96 -2.22 -15.33 4.50
N ASN A 97 -1.05 -14.72 4.35
CA ASN A 97 -0.07 -15.10 3.33
C ASN A 97 0.41 -16.57 3.43
N TRP A 98 0.12 -17.28 4.53
CA TRP A 98 0.44 -18.71 4.70
C TRP A 98 -0.66 -19.67 4.24
N GLY A 99 -1.86 -19.17 3.98
CA GLY A 99 -3.00 -20.00 3.60
C GLY A 99 -4.32 -19.25 3.74
N MET A 100 -5.25 -19.57 2.83
CA MET A 100 -6.58 -19.00 2.79
C MET A 100 -7.62 -20.10 2.97
N GLU A 101 -8.61 -19.82 3.79
CA GLU A 101 -9.77 -20.69 3.99
C GLU A 101 -11.01 -20.02 3.43
N LYS A 102 -11.83 -20.77 2.71
CA LYS A 102 -13.17 -20.31 2.34
C LYS A 102 -13.98 -20.12 3.61
N THR A 103 -14.68 -19.01 3.70
CA THR A 103 -15.66 -18.84 4.78
C THR A 103 -16.69 -19.95 4.67
N GLN A 104 -16.85 -20.71 5.75
CA GLN A 104 -17.84 -21.78 5.81
C GLN A 104 -19.25 -21.22 5.62
N ASP A 105 -20.15 -22.03 5.08
CA ASP A 105 -21.57 -21.70 5.00
C ASP A 105 -22.16 -21.66 6.41
N THR A 106 -22.07 -20.49 7.05
CA THR A 106 -22.69 -20.25 8.34
C THR A 106 -24.06 -19.60 8.18
N LEU A 107 -24.84 -19.59 9.25
CA LEU A 107 -26.11 -18.85 9.30
C LEU A 107 -25.93 -17.33 9.09
N ILE A 108 -24.70 -16.81 9.22
CA ILE A 108 -24.38 -15.40 9.18
C ILE A 108 -23.44 -15.09 8.00
N GLU A 109 -23.90 -14.24 7.09
CA GLU A 109 -23.06 -13.65 6.04
C GLU A 109 -22.41 -12.36 6.55
N LYS A 110 -21.10 -12.22 6.36
CA LYS A 110 -20.38 -10.97 6.61
C LYS A 110 -20.39 -10.11 5.34
N ILE A 111 -21.00 -8.94 5.41
CA ILE A 111 -21.16 -8.02 4.28
C ILE A 111 -20.40 -6.72 4.57
N LEU A 112 -19.63 -6.25 3.60
CA LEU A 112 -18.96 -4.96 3.61
C LEU A 112 -19.63 -4.07 2.57
N ILE A 113 -20.17 -2.93 3.01
CA ILE A 113 -20.67 -1.88 2.13
C ILE A 113 -19.71 -0.71 2.22
N ILE A 114 -19.14 -0.33 1.08
CA ILE A 114 -18.22 0.79 0.96
C ILE A 114 -18.94 1.91 0.22
N ASP A 115 -19.13 3.05 0.89
CA ASP A 115 -19.62 4.29 0.29
C ASP A 115 -18.49 5.29 0.04
N GLU A 116 -18.80 6.52 -0.33
CA GLU A 116 -17.79 7.54 -0.67
C GLU A 116 -16.80 7.85 0.46
N ASN A 117 -17.21 7.68 1.72
CA ASN A 117 -16.47 8.17 2.87
C ASN A 117 -16.32 7.15 4.01
N LYS A 118 -16.99 6.00 3.93
CA LYS A 118 -17.04 5.01 5.00
C LYS A 118 -17.02 3.57 4.52
N PHE A 119 -16.46 2.72 5.36
CA PHE A 119 -16.62 1.27 5.34
C PHE A 119 -17.67 0.88 6.37
N HIS A 120 -18.70 0.14 5.96
CA HIS A 120 -19.74 -0.37 6.85
C HIS A 120 -19.73 -1.90 6.84
N PHE A 121 -19.50 -2.50 8.00
CA PHE A 121 -19.44 -3.93 8.19
C PHE A 121 -20.75 -4.42 8.81
N TYR A 122 -21.41 -5.35 8.14
CA TYR A 122 -22.69 -5.91 8.53
C TYR A 122 -22.60 -7.43 8.71
N GLU A 123 -23.49 -7.95 9.54
CA GLU A 123 -23.84 -9.36 9.63
C GLU A 123 -25.27 -9.55 9.15
N LYS A 124 -25.48 -10.52 8.25
CA LYS A 124 -26.80 -10.84 7.70
C LYS A 124 -27.16 -12.27 8.02
N ASN A 125 -28.28 -12.48 8.68
CA ASN A 125 -28.81 -13.80 8.94
C ASN A 125 -29.42 -14.39 7.64
N VAL A 126 -28.94 -15.54 7.20
CA VAL A 126 -29.37 -16.17 5.94
C VAL A 126 -30.83 -16.63 6.01
N LYS A 127 -31.30 -17.08 7.19
CA LYS A 127 -32.68 -17.57 7.38
C LYS A 127 -33.67 -16.43 7.56
N THR A 128 -33.42 -15.51 8.50
CA THR A 128 -34.36 -14.42 8.84
C THR A 128 -34.23 -13.22 7.90
N LYS A 129 -33.14 -13.13 7.13
CA LYS A 129 -32.76 -11.97 6.31
C LYS A 129 -32.49 -10.69 7.10
N GLU A 130 -32.47 -10.76 8.43
CA GLU A 130 -32.11 -9.65 9.30
C GLU A 130 -30.67 -9.20 9.01
N ILE A 131 -30.47 -7.88 8.93
CA ILE A 131 -29.17 -7.25 8.68
C ILE A 131 -28.84 -6.36 9.88
N LYS A 132 -27.68 -6.61 10.50
CA LYS A 132 -27.18 -5.86 11.65
C LYS A 132 -25.88 -5.16 11.28
N LEU A 133 -25.79 -3.85 11.53
CA LEU A 133 -24.53 -3.11 11.43
C LEU A 133 -23.64 -3.49 12.62
N VAL A 134 -22.42 -3.94 12.36
CA VAL A 134 -21.44 -4.35 13.36
C VAL A 134 -20.42 -3.24 13.61
N LYS A 135 -19.91 -2.61 12.55
CA LYS A 135 -18.84 -1.61 12.63
C LYS A 135 -18.95 -0.63 11.47
N SER A 136 -18.60 0.63 11.70
CA SER A 136 -18.50 1.66 10.65
C SER A 136 -17.20 2.43 10.83
N GLU A 137 -16.45 2.60 9.75
CA GLU A 137 -15.12 3.22 9.75
C GLU A 137 -15.04 4.32 8.72
N LYS A 138 -14.41 5.44 9.08
CA LYS A 138 -14.15 6.53 8.13
C LYS A 138 -13.01 6.16 7.19
N MET A 139 -13.06 6.62 5.94
CA MET A 139 -11.96 6.50 4.98
C MET A 139 -10.86 7.53 5.26
N ASN A 140 -10.11 7.31 6.33
CA ASN A 140 -8.94 8.10 6.65
C ASN A 140 -7.69 7.40 6.12
N PHE A 141 -6.95 8.04 5.22
CA PHE A 141 -5.66 7.52 4.79
C PHE A 141 -4.63 7.62 5.94
N SER A 142 -3.75 6.63 6.02
CA SER A 142 -2.62 6.66 6.95
C SER A 142 -1.70 7.85 6.67
N LYS A 143 -1.28 8.51 7.76
CA LYS A 143 -0.40 9.68 7.78
C LYS A 143 0.99 9.38 8.37
N GLY A 144 1.32 8.09 8.56
CA GLY A 144 2.51 7.68 9.30
C GLY A 144 3.83 8.23 8.72
N ILE A 145 4.92 8.12 9.49
CA ILE A 145 6.27 8.62 9.14
C ILE A 145 6.77 8.12 7.76
N ASN A 146 6.20 7.01 7.27
CA ASN A 146 6.45 6.42 5.96
C ASN A 146 5.29 6.62 4.97
N GLU A 147 4.49 7.70 5.07
CA GLU A 147 3.38 8.01 4.15
C GLU A 147 3.84 7.99 2.68
N ASN A 148 5.12 8.31 2.44
CA ASN A 148 5.78 8.20 1.15
C ASN A 148 5.72 6.78 0.54
N PHE A 149 5.81 5.73 1.37
CA PHE A 149 5.79 4.33 0.94
C PHE A 149 4.38 3.71 0.98
N TYR A 150 3.52 4.17 1.90
CA TYR A 150 2.27 3.51 2.26
C TYR A 150 1.03 4.42 2.18
N SER A 151 1.07 5.46 1.34
CA SER A 151 0.01 6.49 1.22
C SER A 151 -1.38 6.00 0.77
N TYR A 152 -1.55 4.70 0.54
CA TYR A 152 -2.78 4.09 0.01
C TYR A 152 -3.46 3.13 0.99
N GLU A 153 -3.08 3.19 2.27
CA GLU A 153 -3.69 2.42 3.36
C GLU A 153 -4.63 3.28 4.19
N PHE A 154 -5.60 2.64 4.84
CA PHE A 154 -6.60 3.29 5.68
C PHE A 154 -6.35 3.00 7.15
N VAL A 155 -6.52 4.01 8.02
CA VAL A 155 -6.44 3.85 9.47
C VAL A 155 -7.85 3.82 10.04
N PHE A 156 -8.18 2.73 10.70
CA PHE A 156 -9.46 2.54 11.39
C PHE A 156 -9.41 3.14 12.81
N SER A 157 -10.58 3.30 13.43
CA SER A 157 -10.74 3.92 14.76
C SER A 157 -10.06 3.16 15.90
N ASP A 158 -9.72 1.88 15.69
CA ASP A 158 -8.93 1.03 16.57
C ASP A 158 -7.43 1.05 16.23
N ASN A 159 -6.99 2.09 15.51
CA ASN A 159 -5.64 2.30 15.01
C ASN A 159 -5.13 1.23 14.03
N GLN A 160 -5.92 0.22 13.68
CA GLN A 160 -5.50 -0.79 12.72
C GLN A 160 -5.36 -0.17 11.32
N ILE A 161 -4.26 -0.51 10.63
CA ILE A 161 -3.95 -0.06 9.29
C ILE A 161 -4.33 -1.16 8.31
N TRP A 162 -5.14 -0.80 7.32
CA TRP A 162 -5.69 -1.71 6.35
C TRP A 162 -5.40 -1.27 4.92
N TYR A 163 -4.80 -2.16 4.16
CA TYR A 163 -4.70 -2.03 2.71
C TYR A 163 -5.93 -2.64 2.05
N PHE A 164 -6.51 -1.92 1.08
CA PHE A 164 -7.63 -2.38 0.27
C PHE A 164 -7.29 -2.29 -1.22
N SER A 165 -7.70 -3.29 -2.00
CA SER A 165 -7.58 -3.25 -3.46
C SER A 165 -8.65 -4.10 -4.12
N VAL A 166 -9.06 -3.74 -5.33
CA VAL A 166 -9.91 -4.59 -6.18
C VAL A 166 -9.07 -5.16 -7.31
N ASN A 167 -9.09 -6.48 -7.46
CA ASN A 167 -8.48 -7.11 -8.63
C ASN A 167 -9.39 -6.89 -9.86
N PRO A 168 -8.93 -6.20 -10.91
CA PRO A 168 -9.77 -5.85 -12.05
C PRO A 168 -10.20 -7.07 -12.89
N LYS A 169 -9.45 -8.18 -12.84
CA LYS A 169 -9.76 -9.41 -13.60
C LYS A 169 -10.80 -10.27 -12.90
N THR A 170 -10.70 -10.40 -11.58
CA THR A 170 -11.58 -11.29 -10.79
C THR A 170 -12.71 -10.54 -10.11
N ASN A 171 -12.68 -9.21 -10.09
CA ASN A 171 -13.58 -8.35 -9.34
C ASN A 171 -13.72 -8.78 -7.87
N LYS A 172 -12.62 -9.29 -7.30
CA LYS A 172 -12.49 -9.60 -5.87
C LYS A 172 -11.84 -8.43 -5.17
N LEU A 173 -12.41 -8.04 -4.04
CA LEU A 173 -11.80 -7.06 -3.14
C LEU A 173 -10.91 -7.80 -2.14
N ARG A 174 -9.67 -7.36 -2.02
CA ARG A 174 -8.70 -7.84 -1.03
C ARG A 174 -8.53 -6.77 0.05
N GLN A 175 -8.62 -7.19 1.30
CA GLN A 175 -8.33 -6.39 2.48
C GLN A 175 -7.20 -7.08 3.27
N VAL A 176 -6.18 -6.32 3.65
CA VAL A 176 -5.01 -6.84 4.37
C VAL A 176 -4.74 -5.95 5.57
N ASN A 177 -4.61 -6.54 6.75
CA ASN A 177 -4.08 -5.81 7.90
C ASN A 177 -2.57 -5.64 7.70
N THR A 178 -2.09 -4.40 7.67
CA THR A 178 -0.68 -4.12 7.42
C THR A 178 0.04 -3.55 8.64
N GLY A 179 -0.68 -3.26 9.73
CA GLY A 179 -0.08 -2.80 10.96
C GLY A 179 -1.07 -2.07 11.84
N GLU A 180 -0.53 -1.30 12.76
CA GLU A 180 -1.24 -0.46 13.70
C GLU A 180 -0.53 0.90 13.74
N ASP A 181 -1.31 1.97 13.71
CA ASP A 181 -0.83 3.33 13.87
C ASP A 181 -0.54 3.59 15.35
N LYS A 182 0.67 4.06 15.65
CA LYS A 182 1.17 4.33 17.00
C LYS A 182 1.64 5.77 17.09
N GLU A 183 1.80 6.27 18.31
CA GLU A 183 2.34 7.64 18.53
C GLU A 183 3.70 7.83 17.85
N ILE A 184 4.53 6.78 17.82
CA ILE A 184 5.86 6.77 17.21
C ILE A 184 5.84 5.85 15.98
N GLY A 185 5.08 6.23 14.96
CA GLY A 185 5.06 5.54 13.66
C GLY A 185 4.07 4.37 13.60
N ARG A 186 4.39 3.34 12.82
CA ARG A 186 3.51 2.16 12.63
C ARG A 186 4.15 0.91 13.22
N SER A 187 3.34 -0.07 13.62
CA SER A 187 3.86 -1.42 13.87
C SER A 187 4.34 -2.08 12.56
N GLU A 188 5.34 -2.95 12.70
CA GLU A 188 5.74 -3.87 11.65
C GLU A 188 4.96 -5.18 11.79
N ILE A 189 4.37 -5.67 10.70
CA ILE A 189 3.90 -7.04 10.62
C ILE A 189 4.91 -7.83 9.79
N VAL A 190 5.63 -8.71 10.47
CA VAL A 190 6.75 -9.47 9.87
C VAL A 190 6.25 -10.66 9.05
N CYS A 191 5.13 -11.28 9.45
CA CYS A 191 4.47 -12.36 8.70
C CYS A 191 3.05 -12.63 9.24
N GLY A 192 2.21 -13.32 8.45
CA GLY A 192 0.92 -13.81 8.93
C GLY A 192 -0.18 -12.73 8.97
N ASN A 193 -0.04 -11.69 8.16
CA ASN A 193 -1.02 -10.62 8.05
C ASN A 193 -2.42 -11.19 7.82
N LEU A 194 -3.41 -10.71 8.59
CA LEU A 194 -4.79 -11.08 8.35
C LEU A 194 -5.22 -10.58 6.97
N GLU A 195 -5.63 -11.51 6.11
CA GLU A 195 -6.11 -11.27 4.76
C GLU A 195 -7.55 -11.73 4.62
N LEU A 196 -8.35 -10.88 3.96
CA LEU A 196 -9.76 -11.11 3.70
C LEU A 196 -10.03 -10.88 2.21
N TYR A 197 -10.70 -11.83 1.56
CA TYR A 197 -11.20 -11.65 0.20
C TYR A 197 -12.71 -11.62 0.18
N TYR A 198 -13.23 -10.67 -0.59
CA TYR A 198 -14.64 -10.46 -0.78
C TYR A 198 -15.02 -10.59 -2.25
N THR A 199 -16.23 -11.11 -2.48
CA THR A 199 -16.87 -11.14 -3.79
C THR A 199 -17.90 -10.03 -3.89
N ARG A 200 -17.99 -9.40 -5.06
CA ARG A 200 -18.97 -8.33 -5.28
C ARG A 200 -20.39 -8.90 -5.33
N ILE A 201 -21.31 -8.24 -4.64
CA ILE A 201 -22.74 -8.56 -4.71
C ILE A 201 -23.31 -7.71 -5.85
N LEU A 202 -23.72 -8.37 -6.93
CA LEU A 202 -24.47 -7.75 -8.02
C LEU A 202 -25.96 -7.89 -7.71
N TYR A 203 -26.72 -6.82 -7.91
CA TYR A 203 -28.18 -6.84 -7.90
C TYR A 203 -28.70 -7.05 -9.31
#